data_AF-A0A9E5KW65-F1
#
_entry.id   AF-A0A9E5KW65-F1
#
_cell.length_a   1.000
_cell.length_b   1.000
_cell.length_c   1.000
_cell.angle_alpha   90.00
_cell.angle_beta   90.00
_cell.angle_gamma   90.00
#
_symmetry.space_group_name_H-M   'P 1'
#
loop_
_entity.id
_entity.type
_entity.pdbx_description
1 polymer ?
#
loop_
_entity_poly.entity_id
_entity_poly.type
_entity_poly.pdbx_seq_one_letter_code
_entity_poly.pdbx_strand_id
1 'polypeptide(L)' 'MKTQTFGIEIEVTGITREQAGQVIADYFGTRNIYVGGGYRTYEVKDNKGRTWKAMYDSSIVPQKKKGRTRVSA' A
#
# COMPACT_ATOMS: atom_id res chain seq x y z
N MET A 1 -21.96 13.22 19.50
CA MET A 1 -20.83 12.81 18.63
C MET A 1 -20.49 11.36 18.92
N LYS A 2 -20.91 10.36 18.11
CA LYS A 2 -20.50 8.95 18.28
C LYS A 2 -20.29 8.16 16.97
N THR A 3 -20.33 8.81 15.80
CA THR A 3 -20.32 8.15 14.48
C THR A 3 -19.19 8.63 13.57
N GLN A 4 -18.03 9.00 14.14
CA GLN A 4 -16.87 9.34 13.32
C GLN A 4 -16.14 8.07 12.85
N THR A 5 -15.66 8.11 11.61
CA THR A 5 -14.77 7.09 11.07
C THR A 5 -13.35 7.67 11.04
N PHE A 6 -12.35 6.82 11.20
CA PHE A 6 -10.94 7.20 11.12
C PHE A 6 -10.25 6.42 9.99
N GLY A 7 -9.31 7.08 9.33
CA GLY A 7 -8.39 6.46 8.38
C GLY A 7 -7.14 5.94 9.07
N ILE A 8 -6.40 5.08 8.37
CA ILE A 8 -5.08 4.59 8.79
C ILE A 8 -4.16 4.70 7.59
N GLU A 9 -2.92 5.12 7.83
CA GLU A 9 -1.81 5.10 6.87
C GLU A 9 -0.69 4.26 7.44
N ILE A 10 -0.05 3.45 6.59
CA ILE A 10 1.03 2.54 6.98
C ILE A 10 2.15 2.69 5.98
N GLU A 11 3.32 3.07 6.47
CA GLU A 11 4.51 3.25 5.67
C GLU A 11 5.35 1.97 5.61
N VAL A 12 5.66 1.52 4.39
CA VAL A 12 6.38 0.26 4.17
C VAL A 12 7.50 0.41 3.15
N THR A 13 8.59 -0.32 3.38
CA THR A 13 9.73 -0.43 2.45
C THR A 13 10.09 -1.90 2.23
N GLY A 14 10.93 -2.16 1.24
CA GLY A 14 11.39 -3.52 0.91
C GLY A 14 10.45 -4.31 0.00
N ILE A 15 9.27 -3.77 -0.31
CA ILE A 15 8.34 -4.30 -1.31
C ILE A 15 7.87 -3.18 -2.24
N THR A 16 7.43 -3.53 -3.45
CA THR A 16 6.83 -2.59 -4.39
C THR A 16 5.39 -2.26 -3.99
N ARG A 17 4.85 -1.14 -4.49
CA ARG A 17 3.42 -0.79 -4.32
C ARG A 17 2.48 -1.85 -4.90
N GLU A 18 2.87 -2.46 -6.02
CA GLU A 18 2.14 -3.58 -6.60
C GLU A 18 2.09 -4.77 -5.65
N GLN A 19 3.22 -5.15 -5.06
CA GLN A 19 3.29 -6.22 -4.07
C GLN A 19 2.47 -5.90 -2.82
N ALA A 20 2.52 -4.67 -2.32
CA ALA A 20 1.69 -4.23 -1.22
C ALA A 20 0.19 -4.32 -1.55
N GLY A 21 -0.22 -3.84 -2.73
CA GLY A 21 -1.58 -4.00 -3.23
C GLY A 21 -2.00 -5.46 -3.36
N GLN A 22 -1.10 -6.33 -3.84
CA GLN A 22 -1.39 -7.76 -3.98
C GLN A 22 -1.61 -8.43 -2.62
N VAL A 23 -0.78 -8.11 -1.61
CA VAL A 23 -0.97 -8.63 -0.23
C VAL A 23 -2.34 -8.23 0.33
N ILE A 24 -2.77 -6.98 0.10
CA ILE A 24 -4.09 -6.50 0.53
C ILE A 24 -5.20 -7.24 -0.23
N ALA A 25 -5.05 -7.44 -1.55
CA ALA A 25 -6.01 -8.14 -2.39
C ALA A 25 -6.17 -9.62 -1.97
N ASP A 26 -5.06 -10.31 -1.72
CA ASP A 26 -5.04 -11.69 -1.26
C ASP A 26 -5.75 -11.84 0.09
N TYR A 27 -5.51 -10.90 1.02
CA TYR A 27 -6.18 -10.90 2.32
C TYR A 27 -7.70 -10.76 2.22
N PHE A 28 -8.20 -9.89 1.34
CA PHE A 28 -9.64 -9.68 1.16
C PHE A 28 -10.29 -10.65 0.15
N GLY A 29 -9.50 -11.39 -0.63
CA GLY A 29 -9.99 -12.19 -1.75
C GLY A 29 -10.49 -11.32 -2.93
N THR A 30 -9.90 -10.15 -3.12
CA THR A 30 -10.31 -9.18 -4.17
C THR A 30 -9.19 -8.99 -5.19
N ARG A 31 -9.25 -7.90 -5.98
CA ARG A 31 -8.30 -7.65 -7.08
C ARG A 31 -7.49 -6.39 -6.80
N ASN A 32 -6.20 -6.49 -7.09
CA ASN A 32 -5.30 -5.36 -7.16
C ASN A 32 -5.37 -4.71 -8.56
N ILE A 33 -5.64 -3.41 -8.62
CA ILE A 33 -5.81 -2.68 -9.87
C ILE A 33 -4.80 -1.54 -9.93
N TYR A 34 -3.97 -1.51 -10.96
CA TYR A 34 -3.12 -0.35 -11.23
C TYR A 34 -3.94 0.78 -11.85
N VAL A 35 -4.10 1.87 -11.10
CA VAL A 35 -4.83 3.07 -11.55
C VAL A 35 -3.89 4.13 -12.14
N GLY A 36 -2.59 4.05 -11.83
CA GLY A 36 -1.58 4.95 -12.38
C GLY A 36 -1.58 6.34 -11.74
N GLY A 37 -1.41 7.38 -12.56
CA GLY A 37 -1.27 8.77 -12.10
C GLY A 37 0.09 9.10 -11.49
N GLY A 38 0.25 10.35 -11.04
CA GLY A 38 1.52 10.86 -10.47
C GLY A 38 2.02 10.08 -9.26
N TYR A 39 1.09 9.52 -8.49
CA TYR A 39 1.39 8.71 -7.30
C TYR A 39 1.58 7.22 -7.59
N ARG A 40 1.45 6.79 -8.87
CA ARG A 40 1.63 5.39 -9.31
C ARG A 40 0.78 4.42 -8.46
N THR A 41 -0.50 4.75 -8.31
CA THR A 41 -1.39 4.15 -7.32
C THR A 41 -1.92 2.79 -7.76
N TYR A 42 -1.93 1.86 -6.82
CA TYR A 42 -2.67 0.61 -6.87
C TYR A 42 -3.87 0.69 -5.92
N GLU A 43 -5.05 0.27 -6.38
CA GLU A 43 -6.27 0.27 -5.59
C GLU A 43 -6.80 -1.16 -5.38
N VAL A 44 -7.25 -1.42 -4.15
CA VAL A 44 -7.86 -2.68 -3.74
C VAL A 44 -9.14 -2.38 -2.98
N LYS A 45 -10.24 -3.01 -3.36
CA LYS A 45 -11.49 -2.92 -2.58
C LYS A 45 -11.51 -3.99 -1.50
N ASP A 46 -11.97 -3.62 -0.31
CA ASP A 46 -12.30 -4.58 0.72
C ASP A 46 -13.78 -5.03 0.64
N ASN A 47 -14.12 -6.02 1.45
CA ASN A 47 -15.46 -6.61 1.47
C ASN A 47 -16.53 -5.72 2.13
N LYS A 48 -16.15 -4.51 2.59
CA LYS A 48 -17.06 -3.49 3.12
C LYS A 48 -17.18 -2.29 2.17
N GLY A 49 -16.61 -2.37 0.97
CA GLY A 49 -16.66 -1.32 -0.03
C GLY A 49 -15.67 -0.17 0.20
N ARG A 50 -14.72 -0.30 1.14
CA ARG A 50 -13.63 0.68 1.30
C ARG A 50 -12.54 0.41 0.28
N THR A 51 -11.88 1.48 -0.16
CA THR A 51 -10.72 1.38 -1.07
C THR A 51 -9.43 1.59 -0.29
N TRP A 52 -8.55 0.60 -0.37
CA TRP A 52 -7.16 0.70 0.06
C TRP A 52 -6.30 1.16 -1.10
N LYS A 53 -5.35 2.06 -0.84
CA LYS A 53 -4.43 2.61 -1.83
C LYS A 53 -2.99 2.29 -1.45
N ALA A 54 -2.27 1.60 -2.33
CA ALA A 54 -0.81 1.49 -2.25
C ALA A 54 -0.21 2.48 -3.25
N MET A 55 0.39 3.55 -2.75
CA MET A 55 0.82 4.69 -3.57
C MET A 55 2.19 5.21 -3.16
N TYR A 56 2.79 6.02 -4.01
CA TYR A 56 4.01 6.76 -3.71
C TYR A 56 3.62 8.14 -3.23
N ASP A 57 4.08 8.57 -2.06
CA ASP A 57 3.76 9.86 -1.46
C ASP A 57 5.01 10.64 -0.99
N SER A 58 6.20 10.07 -1.16
CA SER A 58 7.51 10.63 -0.79
C SER A 58 7.74 10.90 0.71
N SER A 59 6.90 10.36 1.59
CA SER A 59 7.00 10.59 3.05
C SER A 59 8.22 9.89 3.69
N ILE A 60 8.71 8.81 3.07
CA ILE A 60 9.84 8.02 3.54
C ILE A 60 10.83 7.64 2.44
N VAL A 61 12.10 7.39 2.83
CA VAL A 61 13.15 6.91 1.92
C VAL A 61 13.06 5.38 1.78
N PRO A 62 12.82 4.85 0.56
CA PRO A 62 12.73 3.41 0.36
C PRO A 62 14.04 2.67 0.65
N GLN A 63 13.97 1.63 1.49
CA GLN A 63 15.09 0.76 1.81
C GLN A 63 14.74 -0.71 1.55
N LYS A 64 15.75 -1.55 1.33
CA LYS A 64 15.63 -3.00 1.26
C LYS A 64 16.76 -3.69 2.00
N LYS A 65 16.55 -4.96 2.37
CA LYS A 65 17.55 -5.77 3.05
C LYS A 65 18.46 -6.46 2.01
N LYS A 66 19.77 -6.34 2.19
CA LYS A 66 20.79 -7.09 1.43
C LYS A 66 21.70 -7.80 2.42
N GLY A 67 21.48 -9.11 2.60
CA GLY A 67 22.14 -9.87 3.66
C GLY A 67 21.76 -9.36 5.06
N ARG A 68 22.74 -8.91 5.84
CA ARG A 68 22.53 -8.32 7.18
C ARG A 68 22.38 -6.79 7.17
N THR A 69 22.50 -6.14 6.01
CA THR A 69 22.55 -4.68 5.91
C THR A 69 21.28 -4.13 5.25
N ARG A 70 20.92 -2.88 5.60
CA ARG A 70 19.89 -2.09 4.89
C ARG A 70 20.55 -1.22 3.83
N VAL A 71 20.00 -1.23 2.62
CA VAL A 71 20.46 -0.41 1.49
C VAL A 71 19.28 0.33 0.89
N SER A 72 19.53 1.38 0.11
CA SER A 72 18.47 2.04 -0.69
C SER A 72 17.76 1.00 -1.58
N ALA A 73 16.44 1.08 -1.65
CA ALA A 73 15.63 0.16 -2.46
C ALA A 73 15.81 0.43 -3.96
#